data_AF-A0A956FEV2-F1
#
_entry.id   AF-A0A956FEV2-F1
#
_cell.length_a   1.000
_cell.length_b   1.000
_cell.length_c   1.000
_cell.angle_alpha   90.00
_cell.angle_beta   90.00
_cell.angle_gamma   90.00
#
_symmetry.space_group_name_H-M   'P 1'
#
loop_
_entity.id
_entity.type
_entity.pdbx_description
1 polymer ?
#
loop_
_entity_poly.entity_id
_entity_poly.type
_entity_poly.pdbx_seq_one_letter_code
_entity_poly.pdbx_strand_id
1 'polypeptide(L)'
;MSFAALRDRLPVLPSDGDALEPWPRVGRGGVSFSDDLTLAGGERLGVRVRITDRADGGYEIDLRDCDVDPSGRFGLLPPRALVASVLALGHALGRPVHAGWAAAIELLTLPDTFIGSDEPDDLAAVALGMGRIYDAVLGALANAWPGRVGAGSCSVGTIVELRDGDRLVLTEVLPGGEGGHPDRPGASAWSGPILPSSWPDAPTIDGLLVEGERRAGSGGVGKHGGGDGITRRYSFTRRMLACLAFDRVRNPPHGLDRAGPPRGTEVLLQRSEDERPRAVEPWSIVELPAGARLTVHTCGGAGWGFPGYGEIEWDPSEWFGSKKDS
;
A
#
# COMPACT_ATOMS: atom_id res chain seq x y z
N MET A 1 -11.66 -11.30 -15.25
CA MET A 1 -12.23 -10.53 -14.13
C MET A 1 -12.20 -9.03 -14.43
N SER A 2 -13.29 -8.33 -14.75
CA SER A 2 -13.21 -6.86 -14.83
C SER A 2 -12.95 -6.28 -13.44
N PHE A 3 -12.72 -4.98 -13.26
CA PHE A 3 -12.66 -4.37 -11.92
C PHE A 3 -13.88 -4.78 -11.07
N ALA A 4 -15.06 -4.95 -11.68
CA ALA A 4 -16.26 -5.47 -11.01
C ALA A 4 -16.10 -6.89 -10.41
N ALA A 5 -15.20 -7.72 -10.95
CA ALA A 5 -14.91 -9.06 -10.43
C ALA A 5 -13.86 -9.06 -9.30
N LEU A 6 -13.37 -7.90 -8.86
CA LEU A 6 -12.59 -7.78 -7.63
C LEU A 6 -13.46 -7.95 -6.38
N ARG A 7 -14.80 -7.90 -6.50
CA ARG A 7 -15.75 -7.96 -5.37
C ARG A 7 -15.49 -9.18 -4.48
N ASP A 8 -15.32 -10.33 -5.10
CA ASP A 8 -15.12 -11.61 -4.42
C ASP A 8 -13.69 -11.78 -3.87
N ARG A 9 -12.77 -10.86 -4.21
CA ARG A 9 -11.38 -10.86 -3.73
C ARG A 9 -11.14 -9.88 -2.59
N LEU A 10 -12.09 -8.98 -2.31
CA LEU A 10 -12.01 -8.09 -1.15
C LEU A 10 -12.14 -8.91 0.14
N PRO A 11 -11.42 -8.53 1.20
CA PRO A 11 -11.34 -9.33 2.40
C PRO A 11 -12.67 -9.33 3.15
N VAL A 12 -13.00 -10.50 3.68
CA VAL A 12 -14.03 -10.69 4.69
C VAL A 12 -13.35 -11.30 5.91
N LEU A 13 -13.75 -10.85 7.10
CA LEU A 13 -13.21 -11.43 8.33
C LEU A 13 -13.77 -12.86 8.50
N PRO A 14 -12.91 -13.86 8.74
CA PRO A 14 -13.36 -15.23 9.03
C PRO A 14 -14.33 -15.27 10.21
N SER A 15 -15.36 -16.11 10.17
CA SER A 15 -16.31 -16.28 11.27
C SER A 15 -15.67 -16.91 12.49
N ASP A 16 -14.80 -17.88 12.25
CA ASP A 16 -14.18 -18.72 13.27
C ASP A 16 -12.89 -18.07 13.76
N GLY A 17 -12.65 -18.12 15.07
CA GLY A 17 -11.43 -17.60 15.67
C GLY A 17 -11.40 -17.85 17.16
N ASP A 18 -10.21 -17.71 17.74
CA ASP A 18 -9.99 -17.85 19.17
C ASP A 18 -10.70 -16.75 19.98
N ALA A 19 -10.74 -16.92 21.29
CA ALA A 19 -11.24 -15.88 22.17
C ALA A 19 -10.40 -14.58 22.03
N LEU A 20 -11.08 -13.44 22.12
CA LEU A 20 -10.42 -12.14 22.05
C LEU A 20 -9.52 -11.92 23.27
N GLU A 21 -8.22 -12.10 23.10
CA GLU A 21 -7.26 -11.72 24.13
C GLU A 21 -7.20 -10.19 24.31
N PRO A 22 -6.93 -9.69 25.53
CA PRO A 22 -6.83 -8.26 25.79
C PRO A 22 -5.83 -7.55 24.89
N TRP A 23 -6.24 -6.42 24.32
CA TRP A 23 -5.36 -5.59 23.50
C TRP A 23 -4.53 -4.60 24.35
N PRO A 24 -3.29 -4.25 23.94
CA PRO A 24 -2.48 -3.26 24.65
C PRO A 24 -3.08 -1.87 24.54
N ARG A 25 -3.26 -1.15 25.66
CA ARG A 25 -3.83 0.20 25.64
C ARG A 25 -3.08 1.14 24.68
N VAL A 26 -3.82 1.99 23.96
CA VAL A 26 -3.22 3.05 23.13
C VAL A 26 -2.84 4.29 23.94
N GLY A 27 -3.40 4.45 25.14
CA GLY A 27 -2.99 5.44 26.12
C GLY A 27 -3.94 6.62 26.29
N ARG A 28 -3.65 7.47 27.28
CA ARG A 28 -4.53 8.56 27.71
C ARG A 28 -4.62 9.64 26.62
N GLY A 29 -5.82 9.89 26.12
CA GLY A 29 -6.07 10.89 25.08
C GLY A 29 -6.00 10.35 23.65
N GLY A 30 -5.77 9.04 23.47
CA GLY A 30 -5.74 8.38 22.16
C GLY A 30 -4.55 8.76 21.29
N VAL A 31 -4.49 8.16 20.11
CA VAL A 31 -3.46 8.39 19.10
C VAL A 31 -4.10 8.74 17.77
N SER A 32 -3.38 9.46 16.92
CA SER A 32 -3.85 9.81 15.59
C SER A 32 -2.74 9.69 14.55
N PHE A 33 -3.18 9.56 13.30
CA PHE A 33 -2.32 9.59 12.13
C PHE A 33 -3.15 10.00 10.91
N SER A 34 -2.46 10.45 9.87
CA SER A 34 -3.10 10.78 8.59
C SER A 34 -2.27 10.25 7.44
N ASP A 35 -2.94 9.75 6.42
CA ASP A 35 -2.32 9.34 5.16
C ASP A 35 -3.26 9.69 3.98
N ASP A 36 -2.73 9.76 2.77
CA ASP A 36 -3.50 10.28 1.62
C ASP A 36 -3.45 9.40 0.38
N LEU A 37 -4.59 9.26 -0.27
CA LEU A 37 -4.69 8.81 -1.65
C LEU A 37 -4.39 9.96 -2.62
N THR A 38 -3.69 9.66 -3.71
CA THR A 38 -3.56 10.58 -4.84
C THR A 38 -4.71 10.33 -5.82
N LEU A 39 -5.51 11.35 -6.11
CA LEU A 39 -6.60 11.31 -7.09
C LEU A 39 -6.09 11.54 -8.52
N ALA A 40 -6.96 11.26 -9.50
CA ALA A 40 -6.72 11.67 -10.89
C ALA A 40 -6.54 13.21 -10.94
N GLY A 41 -5.45 13.69 -11.52
CA GLY A 41 -5.12 15.12 -11.54
C GLY A 41 -4.20 15.59 -10.40
N GLY A 42 -3.88 14.71 -9.44
CA GLY A 42 -2.87 14.94 -8.40
C GLY A 42 -3.41 15.58 -7.12
N GLU A 43 -4.71 15.79 -7.01
CA GLU A 43 -5.39 16.16 -5.77
C GLU A 43 -5.24 15.05 -4.72
N ARG A 44 -5.41 15.40 -3.44
CA ARG A 44 -5.30 14.46 -2.32
C ARG A 44 -6.67 14.17 -1.76
N LEU A 45 -6.90 12.90 -1.42
CA LEU A 45 -8.04 12.45 -0.62
C LEU A 45 -7.48 11.91 0.71
N GLY A 46 -7.65 12.70 1.77
CA GLY A 46 -7.06 12.46 3.07
C GLY A 46 -7.85 11.49 3.93
N VAL A 47 -7.13 10.54 4.54
CA VAL A 47 -7.62 9.63 5.56
C VAL A 47 -7.02 10.06 6.89
N ARG A 48 -7.87 10.45 7.83
CA ARG A 48 -7.46 10.89 9.17
C ARG A 48 -8.10 9.96 10.18
N VAL A 49 -7.27 9.30 10.97
CA VAL A 49 -7.72 8.35 11.98
C VAL A 49 -7.32 8.82 13.36
N ARG A 50 -8.24 8.62 14.31
CA ARG A 50 -7.97 8.73 15.73
C ARG A 50 -8.45 7.46 16.44
N ILE A 51 -7.60 6.89 17.29
CA ILE A 51 -7.87 5.66 18.03
C ILE A 51 -7.89 5.98 19.51
N THR A 52 -8.95 5.59 20.23
CA THR A 52 -9.05 5.73 21.69
C THR A 52 -9.41 4.41 22.36
N ASP A 53 -8.98 4.25 23.62
CA ASP A 53 -9.33 3.08 24.42
C ASP A 53 -10.80 3.13 24.88
N ARG A 54 -11.56 2.05 24.71
CA ARG A 54 -12.89 1.88 25.30
C ARG A 54 -12.80 1.27 26.72
N ALA A 55 -13.86 1.44 27.50
CA ALA A 55 -13.92 0.95 28.88
C ALA A 55 -14.01 -0.58 28.98
N ASP A 56 -14.57 -1.23 27.96
CA ASP A 56 -14.74 -2.68 27.83
C ASP A 56 -13.49 -3.40 27.27
N GLY A 57 -12.40 -2.67 27.04
CA GLY A 57 -11.15 -3.21 26.52
C GLY A 57 -11.02 -3.18 24.99
N GLY A 58 -12.05 -2.69 24.28
CA GLY A 58 -12.01 -2.45 22.84
C GLY A 58 -11.39 -1.11 22.45
N TYR A 59 -11.54 -0.75 21.17
CA TYR A 59 -11.14 0.55 20.63
C TYR A 59 -12.30 1.30 19.99
N GLU A 60 -12.27 2.62 20.10
CA GLU A 60 -13.01 3.51 19.21
C GLU A 60 -12.04 3.96 18.11
N ILE A 61 -12.45 3.80 16.86
CA ILE A 61 -11.71 4.26 15.67
C ILE A 61 -12.55 5.33 14.99
N ASP A 62 -12.09 6.57 15.07
CA ASP A 62 -12.75 7.75 14.53
C ASP A 62 -12.15 8.14 13.18
N LEU A 63 -12.99 8.09 12.14
CA LEU A 63 -12.69 8.43 10.75
C LEU A 63 -13.54 9.61 10.26
N ARG A 64 -14.24 10.33 11.14
CA ARG A 64 -15.16 11.41 10.79
C ARG A 64 -14.45 12.63 10.17
N ASP A 65 -13.16 12.80 10.43
CA ASP A 65 -12.33 13.87 9.86
C ASP A 65 -11.73 13.49 8.49
N CYS A 66 -12.24 12.46 7.80
CA CYS A 66 -11.79 12.13 6.44
C CYS A 66 -12.38 13.09 5.40
N ASP A 67 -11.74 13.18 4.23
CA ASP A 67 -12.19 14.09 3.18
C ASP A 67 -13.49 13.65 2.50
N VAL A 68 -14.16 14.58 1.84
CA VAL A 68 -15.24 14.27 0.89
C VAL A 68 -14.61 13.88 -0.44
N ASP A 69 -15.16 12.89 -1.14
CA ASP A 69 -14.81 12.60 -2.53
C ASP A 69 -15.90 13.18 -3.47
N PRO A 70 -15.66 14.34 -4.11
CA PRO A 70 -16.65 14.95 -5.00
C PRO A 70 -16.94 14.13 -6.25
N SER A 71 -16.04 13.19 -6.61
CA SER A 71 -16.20 12.34 -7.79
C SER A 71 -17.10 11.12 -7.53
N GLY A 72 -17.28 10.75 -6.26
CA GLY A 72 -17.97 9.53 -5.83
C GLY A 72 -17.26 8.23 -6.21
N ARG A 73 -16.04 8.28 -6.72
CA ARG A 73 -15.27 7.13 -7.22
C ARG A 73 -14.66 6.29 -6.10
N PHE A 74 -14.34 6.90 -4.97
CA PHE A 74 -13.64 6.28 -3.84
C PHE A 74 -14.56 5.92 -2.68
N GLY A 75 -15.87 6.11 -2.83
CA GLY A 75 -16.84 5.87 -1.78
C GLY A 75 -16.71 4.49 -1.12
N LEU A 76 -16.81 4.45 0.19
CA LEU A 76 -16.63 3.25 1.00
C LEU A 76 -17.74 3.10 2.05
N LEU A 77 -18.38 1.93 2.07
CA LEU A 77 -19.30 1.58 3.14
C LEU A 77 -18.54 1.39 4.47
N PRO A 78 -19.12 1.79 5.63
CA PRO A 78 -18.48 1.63 6.94
C PRO A 78 -17.97 0.21 7.26
N PRO A 79 -18.65 -0.90 6.87
CA PRO A 79 -18.11 -2.24 7.06
C PRO A 79 -16.75 -2.47 6.39
N ARG A 80 -16.43 -1.82 5.26
CA ARG A 80 -15.12 -1.94 4.61
C ARG A 80 -14.03 -1.24 5.39
N ALA A 81 -14.32 -0.06 5.90
CA ALA A 81 -13.43 0.68 6.79
C ALA A 81 -13.15 -0.12 8.08
N LEU A 82 -14.18 -0.79 8.63
CA LEU A 82 -14.02 -1.67 9.79
C LEU A 82 -13.10 -2.85 9.49
N VAL A 83 -13.30 -3.55 8.37
CA VAL A 83 -12.43 -4.68 7.97
C VAL A 83 -10.99 -4.22 7.78
N ALA A 84 -10.75 -3.12 7.08
CA ALA A 84 -9.40 -2.56 6.90
C ALA A 84 -8.74 -2.23 8.26
N SER A 85 -9.51 -1.65 9.19
CA SER A 85 -9.03 -1.32 10.53
C SER A 85 -8.69 -2.56 11.37
N VAL A 86 -9.51 -3.61 11.31
CA VAL A 86 -9.24 -4.89 11.98
C VAL A 86 -7.98 -5.55 11.41
N LEU A 87 -7.82 -5.55 10.08
CA LEU A 87 -6.62 -6.10 9.43
C LEU A 87 -5.34 -5.36 9.84
N ALA A 88 -5.41 -4.02 9.97
CA ALA A 88 -4.30 -3.21 10.48
C ALA A 88 -3.96 -3.58 11.93
N LEU A 89 -4.97 -3.72 12.80
CA LEU A 89 -4.77 -4.13 14.18
C LEU A 89 -4.15 -5.54 14.29
N GLY A 90 -4.64 -6.50 13.50
CA GLY A 90 -4.06 -7.85 13.44
C GLY A 90 -2.62 -7.84 12.99
N HIS A 91 -2.29 -7.04 11.97
CA HIS A 91 -0.92 -6.89 11.48
C HIS A 91 -0.01 -6.26 12.55
N ALA A 92 -0.45 -5.19 13.23
CA ALA A 92 0.31 -4.55 14.31
C ALA A 92 0.54 -5.48 15.52
N LEU A 93 -0.38 -6.41 15.77
CA LEU A 93 -0.27 -7.38 16.87
C LEU A 93 0.39 -8.70 16.45
N GLY A 94 0.64 -8.92 15.15
CA GLY A 94 1.15 -10.18 14.63
C GLY A 94 0.19 -11.37 14.83
N ARG A 95 -1.13 -11.12 14.80
CA ARG A 95 -2.17 -12.11 15.12
C ARG A 95 -3.17 -12.27 13.97
N PRO A 96 -3.68 -13.50 13.72
CA PRO A 96 -4.76 -13.70 12.76
C PRO A 96 -6.04 -13.02 13.25
N VAL A 97 -6.79 -12.41 12.32
CA VAL A 97 -8.04 -11.70 12.62
C VAL A 97 -9.26 -12.55 12.32
N HIS A 98 -10.36 -12.25 13.00
CA HIS A 98 -11.65 -12.89 12.79
C HIS A 98 -12.79 -11.90 13.11
N ALA A 99 -14.03 -12.26 12.77
CA ALA A 99 -15.20 -11.39 12.88
C ALA A 99 -15.46 -10.90 14.32
N GLY A 100 -15.04 -11.66 15.34
CA GLY A 100 -15.14 -11.26 16.74
C GLY A 100 -14.36 -9.98 17.08
N TRP A 101 -13.29 -9.67 16.34
CA TRP A 101 -12.52 -8.44 16.54
C TRP A 101 -13.30 -7.20 16.13
N ALA A 102 -14.17 -7.32 15.13
CA ALA A 102 -15.02 -6.22 14.69
C ALA A 102 -15.99 -5.78 15.80
N ALA A 103 -16.48 -6.71 16.63
CA ALA A 103 -17.36 -6.40 17.76
C ALA A 103 -16.66 -5.62 18.88
N ALA A 104 -15.33 -5.70 18.98
CA ALA A 104 -14.53 -4.95 19.94
C ALA A 104 -14.09 -3.56 19.40
N ILE A 105 -14.51 -3.20 18.19
CA ILE A 105 -14.24 -1.89 17.59
C ILE A 105 -15.54 -1.12 17.42
N GLU A 106 -15.57 0.09 17.97
CA GLU A 106 -16.59 1.09 17.66
C GLU A 106 -16.04 2.01 16.56
N LEU A 107 -16.63 1.94 15.36
CA LEU A 107 -16.20 2.74 14.22
C LEU A 107 -17.09 3.98 14.09
N LEU A 108 -16.47 5.16 14.08
CA LEU A 108 -17.17 6.42 13.86
C LEU A 108 -16.87 6.95 12.45
N THR A 109 -17.92 7.13 11.65
CA THR A 109 -17.87 7.67 10.28
C THR A 109 -18.95 8.74 10.11
N LEU A 110 -18.82 9.61 9.10
CA LEU A 110 -19.89 10.53 8.70
C LEU A 110 -20.33 10.23 7.26
N PRO A 111 -21.64 10.29 6.96
CA PRO A 111 -22.17 9.92 5.64
C PRO A 111 -21.75 10.86 4.50
N ASP A 112 -21.23 12.04 4.82
CA ASP A 112 -20.78 13.05 3.84
C ASP A 112 -19.29 12.94 3.48
N THR A 113 -18.49 12.18 4.23
CA THR A 113 -17.10 11.87 3.85
C THR A 113 -17.09 10.72 2.83
N PHE A 114 -15.95 10.50 2.16
CA PHE A 114 -15.80 9.33 1.27
C PHE A 114 -15.93 8.00 2.04
N ILE A 115 -15.83 8.03 3.37
CA ILE A 115 -16.06 6.90 4.27
C ILE A 115 -17.45 7.05 4.89
N GLY A 116 -18.38 6.17 4.57
CA GLY A 116 -19.78 6.31 4.99
C GLY A 116 -20.71 6.72 3.86
N SER A 117 -20.17 6.97 2.66
CA SER A 117 -20.94 7.12 1.43
C SER A 117 -21.29 5.76 0.81
N ASP A 118 -22.12 5.80 -0.24
CA ASP A 118 -22.37 4.62 -1.06
C ASP A 118 -21.07 4.10 -1.71
N GLU A 119 -21.04 2.80 -1.97
CA GLU A 119 -19.93 2.18 -2.68
C GLU A 119 -20.15 2.21 -4.20
N PRO A 120 -19.14 2.64 -4.99
CA PRO A 120 -19.18 2.61 -6.44
C PRO A 120 -18.79 1.24 -7.01
N ASP A 121 -19.03 1.06 -8.31
CA ASP A 121 -18.61 -0.13 -9.06
C ASP A 121 -17.09 -0.19 -9.34
N ASP A 122 -16.34 0.90 -9.10
CA ASP A 122 -14.88 0.92 -9.21
C ASP A 122 -14.24 0.27 -7.97
N LEU A 123 -14.24 -1.06 -7.94
CA LEU A 123 -13.70 -1.84 -6.82
C LEU A 123 -12.17 -1.72 -6.67
N ALA A 124 -11.47 -1.25 -7.70
CA ALA A 124 -10.06 -0.89 -7.55
C ALA A 124 -9.92 0.35 -6.65
N ALA A 125 -10.73 1.38 -6.87
CA ALA A 125 -10.78 2.55 -6.00
C ALA A 125 -11.16 2.19 -4.55
N VAL A 126 -12.15 1.30 -4.35
CA VAL A 126 -12.49 0.88 -2.98
C VAL A 126 -11.36 0.07 -2.33
N ALA A 127 -10.66 -0.79 -3.06
CA ALA A 127 -9.51 -1.53 -2.54
C ALA A 127 -8.37 -0.59 -2.11
N LEU A 128 -8.03 0.39 -2.95
CA LEU A 128 -7.01 1.39 -2.62
C LEU A 128 -7.44 2.29 -1.43
N GLY A 129 -8.72 2.64 -1.32
CA GLY A 129 -9.27 3.34 -0.15
C GLY A 129 -9.18 2.51 1.13
N MET A 130 -9.54 1.22 1.08
CA MET A 130 -9.33 0.30 2.20
C MET A 130 -7.85 0.19 2.57
N GLY A 131 -6.95 0.11 1.59
CA GLY A 131 -5.50 0.13 1.79
C GLY A 131 -5.03 1.37 2.54
N ARG A 132 -5.57 2.55 2.19
CA ARG A 132 -5.20 3.80 2.86
C ARG A 132 -5.70 3.89 4.30
N ILE A 133 -6.90 3.37 4.58
CA ILE A 133 -7.41 3.23 5.96
C ILE A 133 -6.52 2.29 6.76
N TYR A 134 -6.16 1.14 6.18
CA TYR A 134 -5.25 0.18 6.79
C TYR A 134 -3.91 0.84 7.17
N ASP A 135 -3.29 1.58 6.24
CA ASP A 135 -2.03 2.27 6.48
C ASP A 135 -2.15 3.37 7.54
N ALA A 136 -3.24 4.15 7.52
CA ALA A 136 -3.47 5.19 8.50
C ALA A 136 -3.65 4.63 9.92
N VAL A 137 -4.43 3.55 10.07
CA VAL A 137 -4.63 2.84 11.34
C VAL A 137 -3.29 2.30 11.86
N LEU A 138 -2.49 1.65 11.01
CA LEU A 138 -1.14 1.21 11.38
C LEU A 138 -0.26 2.37 11.85
N GLY A 139 -0.28 3.51 11.15
CA GLY A 139 0.48 4.69 11.54
C GLY A 139 0.07 5.23 12.92
N ALA A 140 -1.23 5.23 13.23
CA ALA A 140 -1.72 5.64 14.55
C ALA A 140 -1.30 4.65 15.64
N LEU A 141 -1.41 3.34 15.38
CA LEU A 141 -0.95 2.30 16.31
C LEU A 141 0.57 2.37 16.52
N ALA A 142 1.36 2.71 15.50
CA ALA A 142 2.81 2.90 15.64
C ALA A 142 3.17 4.05 16.60
N ASN A 143 2.35 5.11 16.65
CA ASN A 143 2.50 6.19 17.63
C ASN A 143 2.20 5.73 19.06
N ALA A 144 1.28 4.77 19.25
CA ALA A 144 0.94 4.21 20.57
C ALA A 144 1.93 3.13 21.03
N TRP A 145 2.40 2.30 20.10
CA TRP A 145 3.17 1.09 20.39
C TRP A 145 4.54 1.14 19.69
N PRO A 146 5.41 2.09 20.06
CA PRO A 146 6.75 2.16 19.50
C PRO A 146 7.49 0.85 19.79
N GLY A 147 8.11 0.28 18.76
CA GLY A 147 8.79 -1.01 18.86
C GLY A 147 7.89 -2.24 18.76
N ARG A 148 6.59 -2.10 18.45
CA ARG A 148 5.71 -3.23 18.11
C ARG A 148 5.21 -3.21 16.67
N VAL A 149 4.99 -2.02 16.12
CA VAL A 149 4.40 -1.87 14.78
C VAL A 149 5.49 -1.65 13.73
N GLY A 150 5.33 -2.34 12.60
CA GLY A 150 6.15 -2.14 11.42
C GLY A 150 5.89 -0.82 10.71
N ALA A 151 6.82 -0.43 9.84
CA ALA A 151 6.72 0.79 9.05
C ALA A 151 5.67 0.69 7.94
N GLY A 152 5.40 1.81 7.27
CA GLY A 152 4.40 1.86 6.20
C GLY A 152 4.72 0.87 5.06
N SER A 153 3.69 0.27 4.49
CA SER A 153 3.78 -0.71 3.41
C SER A 153 3.12 -0.22 2.13
N CYS A 154 3.31 -0.91 1.01
CA CYS A 154 2.57 -0.61 -0.22
C CYS A 154 1.06 -0.90 -0.09
N SER A 155 0.68 -1.81 0.82
CA SER A 155 -0.66 -2.28 1.22
C SER A 155 -1.57 -2.81 0.10
N VAL A 156 -1.74 -2.06 -0.99
CA VAL A 156 -2.35 -2.46 -2.25
C VAL A 156 -1.47 -1.92 -3.38
N GLY A 157 -0.85 -2.82 -4.15
CA GLY A 157 -0.06 -2.42 -5.32
C GLY A 157 -0.93 -2.12 -6.53
N THR A 158 -0.28 -1.89 -7.67
CA THR A 158 -0.97 -1.52 -8.92
C THR A 158 -1.93 -2.61 -9.39
N ILE A 159 -3.14 -2.19 -9.76
CA ILE A 159 -4.15 -3.02 -10.40
C ILE A 159 -4.15 -2.68 -11.89
N VAL A 160 -3.93 -3.70 -12.74
CA VAL A 160 -3.90 -3.58 -14.20
C VAL A 160 -5.04 -4.40 -14.78
N GLU A 161 -5.93 -3.75 -15.53
CA GLU A 161 -6.92 -4.42 -16.38
C GLU A 161 -6.58 -4.19 -17.86
N LEU A 162 -6.42 -5.26 -18.63
CA LEU A 162 -6.13 -5.24 -20.06
C LEU A 162 -7.35 -5.73 -20.85
N ARG A 163 -7.69 -5.00 -21.91
CA ARG A 163 -8.84 -5.29 -22.79
C ARG A 163 -8.45 -5.26 -24.26
N ASP A 164 -9.13 -6.09 -25.05
CA ASP A 164 -9.11 -6.11 -26.51
C ASP A 164 -10.52 -5.73 -27.00
N GLY A 165 -10.70 -4.46 -27.36
CA GLY A 165 -12.03 -3.86 -27.48
C GLY A 165 -12.81 -4.00 -26.16
N ASP A 166 -14.01 -4.56 -26.24
CA ASP A 166 -14.84 -4.83 -25.07
C ASP A 166 -14.53 -6.15 -24.37
N ARG A 167 -13.62 -6.97 -24.93
CA ARG A 167 -13.23 -8.23 -24.30
C ARG A 167 -12.16 -7.99 -23.26
N LEU A 168 -12.42 -8.45 -22.05
CA LEU A 168 -11.40 -8.51 -21.02
C LEU A 168 -10.37 -9.61 -21.32
N VAL A 169 -9.09 -9.26 -21.22
CA VAL A 169 -7.95 -10.15 -21.46
C VAL A 169 -7.29 -10.57 -20.14
N LEU A 170 -6.96 -9.61 -19.28
CA LEU A 170 -6.27 -9.84 -18.02
C LEU A 170 -6.75 -8.84 -16.97
N THR A 171 -6.87 -9.28 -15.73
CA THR A 171 -6.84 -8.38 -14.57
C THR A 171 -5.88 -8.93 -13.55
N GLU A 172 -4.90 -8.11 -13.20
CA GLU A 172 -3.80 -8.48 -12.33
C GLU A 172 -3.69 -7.46 -11.20
N VAL A 173 -3.47 -7.96 -9.99
CA VAL A 173 -3.17 -7.17 -8.81
C VAL A 173 -1.72 -7.46 -8.47
N LEU A 174 -0.88 -6.43 -8.53
CA LEU A 174 0.55 -6.57 -8.36
C LEU A 174 0.95 -6.33 -6.90
N PRO A 175 1.88 -7.13 -6.35
CA PRO A 175 2.34 -6.92 -4.98
C PRO A 175 3.29 -5.72 -4.89
N GLY A 176 3.48 -5.21 -3.67
CA GLY A 176 4.48 -4.19 -3.36
C GLY A 176 5.46 -4.68 -2.30
N GLY A 177 6.08 -3.75 -1.57
CA GLY A 177 6.88 -4.09 -0.41
C GLY A 177 6.13 -3.95 0.92
N GLU A 178 6.42 -4.83 1.87
CA GLU A 178 6.05 -4.68 3.28
C GLU A 178 7.04 -3.74 3.98
N GLY A 179 6.57 -2.92 4.91
CA GLY A 179 7.44 -2.11 5.76
C GLY A 179 8.33 -2.99 6.66
N GLY A 180 9.51 -2.47 7.00
CA GLY A 180 10.37 -3.08 8.01
C GLY A 180 9.67 -3.16 9.36
N HIS A 181 10.03 -4.16 10.16
CA HIS A 181 9.46 -4.39 11.49
C HIS A 181 10.50 -4.14 12.59
N PRO A 182 10.10 -4.01 13.86
CA PRO A 182 11.02 -3.90 14.99
C PRO A 182 12.01 -5.06 15.13
N ASP A 183 11.67 -6.24 14.60
CA ASP A 183 12.37 -7.51 14.78
C ASP A 183 12.81 -8.18 13.47
N ARG A 184 12.36 -7.71 12.30
CA ARG A 184 12.71 -8.29 11.00
C ARG A 184 12.61 -7.28 9.84
N PRO A 185 13.31 -7.52 8.71
CA PRO A 185 13.02 -6.79 7.48
C PRO A 185 11.61 -7.09 6.95
N GLY A 186 11.09 -6.17 6.14
CA GLY A 186 9.84 -6.35 5.43
C GLY A 186 9.95 -7.34 4.28
N ALA A 187 8.88 -8.08 4.00
CA ALA A 187 8.79 -8.97 2.86
C ALA A 187 8.79 -8.21 1.52
N SER A 188 9.65 -8.65 0.59
CA SER A 188 9.59 -8.24 -0.82
C SER A 188 8.41 -8.89 -1.54
N ALA A 189 7.84 -8.22 -2.53
CA ALA A 189 6.68 -8.69 -3.28
C ALA A 189 5.55 -9.17 -2.35
N TRP A 190 5.30 -8.41 -1.29
CA TRP A 190 4.26 -8.65 -0.31
C TRP A 190 2.87 -8.44 -0.93
N SER A 191 2.04 -9.47 -0.83
CA SER A 191 0.68 -9.48 -1.40
C SER A 191 -0.29 -8.51 -0.74
N GLY A 192 0.02 -8.03 0.47
CA GLY A 192 -0.87 -7.19 1.26
C GLY A 192 -2.12 -7.92 1.78
N PRO A 193 -2.87 -7.32 2.73
CA PRO A 193 -4.04 -7.95 3.32
C PRO A 193 -5.38 -7.54 2.66
N ILE A 194 -5.38 -6.48 1.83
CA ILE A 194 -6.61 -5.89 1.28
C ILE A 194 -6.97 -6.45 -0.09
N LEU A 195 -5.99 -6.73 -0.95
CA LEU A 195 -6.26 -7.33 -2.24
C LEU A 195 -5.08 -8.24 -2.62
N PRO A 196 -5.08 -9.50 -2.16
CA PRO A 196 -3.96 -10.40 -2.34
C PRO A 196 -3.57 -10.56 -3.82
N SER A 197 -2.27 -10.47 -4.09
CA SER A 197 -1.69 -10.46 -5.43
C SER A 197 -1.45 -11.85 -6.02
N SER A 198 -1.32 -11.95 -7.35
CA SER A 198 -1.17 -13.22 -8.10
C SER A 198 0.24 -13.43 -8.70
N TRP A 199 1.28 -12.95 -8.03
CA TRP A 199 2.69 -13.05 -8.40
C TRP A 199 3.33 -14.33 -7.81
N PRO A 200 4.34 -14.99 -8.43
CA PRO A 200 5.12 -14.59 -9.63
C PRO A 200 4.61 -15.10 -10.97
N ASP A 201 3.60 -15.95 -10.97
CA ASP A 201 3.15 -16.66 -12.17
C ASP A 201 2.79 -15.68 -13.29
N ALA A 202 3.32 -15.93 -14.49
CA ALA A 202 3.03 -15.16 -15.70
C ALA A 202 2.06 -15.95 -16.58
N PRO A 203 0.86 -15.44 -16.88
CA PRO A 203 -0.11 -16.16 -17.70
C PRO A 203 0.34 -16.15 -19.16
N THR A 204 0.17 -17.28 -19.85
CA THR A 204 0.33 -17.36 -21.31
C THR A 204 -0.94 -16.87 -21.98
N ILE A 205 -0.87 -15.73 -22.66
CA ILE A 205 -2.03 -15.10 -23.31
C ILE A 205 -1.64 -14.73 -24.75
N ASP A 206 -2.48 -15.12 -25.72
CA ASP A 206 -2.25 -14.78 -27.12
C ASP A 206 -2.17 -13.25 -27.32
N GLY A 207 -1.06 -12.81 -27.92
CA GLY A 207 -0.76 -11.42 -28.19
C GLY A 207 -0.29 -10.57 -26.99
N LEU A 208 -0.02 -11.21 -25.85
CA LEU A 208 0.47 -10.56 -24.62
C LEU A 208 1.60 -11.38 -23.99
N LEU A 209 2.79 -10.79 -23.93
CA LEU A 209 3.91 -11.33 -23.15
C LEU A 209 3.96 -10.61 -21.79
N VAL A 210 3.93 -11.38 -20.71
CA VAL A 210 4.06 -10.88 -19.34
C VAL A 210 5.37 -11.35 -18.75
N GLU A 211 6.17 -10.41 -18.27
CA GLU A 211 7.46 -10.67 -17.60
C GLU A 211 7.49 -9.93 -16.27
N GLY A 212 8.31 -10.39 -15.35
CA GLY A 212 8.63 -9.56 -14.20
C GLY A 212 9.81 -10.03 -13.39
N GLU A 213 10.21 -9.17 -12.48
CA GLU A 213 11.34 -9.38 -11.58
C GLU A 213 11.14 -8.56 -10.29
N ARG A 214 11.89 -8.90 -9.25
CA ARG A 214 11.96 -8.06 -8.05
C ARG A 214 12.62 -6.72 -8.40
N ARG A 215 12.05 -5.61 -7.92
CA ARG A 215 12.63 -4.26 -8.08
C ARG A 215 13.67 -4.02 -6.99
N ALA A 216 14.84 -4.65 -7.13
CA ALA A 216 15.88 -4.62 -6.12
C ALA A 216 16.26 -3.19 -5.68
N GLY A 217 16.35 -2.96 -4.37
CA GLY A 217 16.69 -1.64 -3.80
C GLY A 217 15.58 -0.61 -3.90
N SER A 218 14.32 -1.04 -4.00
CA SER A 218 13.14 -0.18 -3.91
C SER A 218 12.59 -0.05 -2.49
N GLY A 219 12.92 -0.98 -1.59
CA GLY A 219 12.61 -0.89 -0.18
C GLY A 219 13.30 0.30 0.51
N GLY A 220 12.64 0.84 1.54
CA GLY A 220 13.16 1.94 2.35
C GLY A 220 14.28 1.49 3.27
N VAL A 221 15.28 2.35 3.45
CA VAL A 221 16.44 2.09 4.31
C VAL A 221 16.05 2.23 5.79
N GLY A 222 16.46 1.27 6.62
CA GLY A 222 16.31 1.29 8.07
C GLY A 222 17.20 0.24 8.70
N LYS A 223 17.27 0.19 10.05
CA LYS A 223 17.87 -0.92 10.79
C LYS A 223 17.33 -2.26 10.28
N HIS A 224 16.02 -2.29 10.07
CA HIS A 224 15.36 -3.32 9.29
C HIS A 224 14.76 -2.65 8.05
N GLY A 225 15.31 -2.99 6.89
CA GLY A 225 14.86 -2.45 5.62
C GLY A 225 13.44 -2.89 5.28
N GLY A 226 12.73 -2.04 4.55
CA GLY A 226 11.47 -2.45 3.94
C GLY A 226 11.69 -3.36 2.74
N GLY A 227 10.67 -4.16 2.41
CA GLY A 227 10.71 -5.06 1.28
C GLY A 227 10.70 -4.33 -0.07
N ASP A 228 11.41 -4.89 -1.04
CA ASP A 228 11.32 -4.43 -2.43
C ASP A 228 9.95 -4.73 -3.06
N GLY A 229 9.47 -3.81 -3.90
CA GLY A 229 8.38 -4.08 -4.85
C GLY A 229 8.84 -4.95 -6.04
N ILE A 230 8.06 -4.90 -7.12
CA ILE A 230 8.35 -5.63 -8.36
C ILE A 230 8.38 -4.71 -9.58
N THR A 231 9.00 -5.19 -10.64
CA THR A 231 8.85 -4.66 -11.99
C THR A 231 8.06 -5.68 -12.80
N ARG A 232 6.89 -5.29 -13.32
CA ARG A 232 6.06 -6.11 -14.20
C ARG A 232 5.99 -5.46 -15.59
N ARG A 233 6.30 -6.21 -16.64
CA ARG A 233 6.31 -5.73 -18.02
C ARG A 233 5.26 -6.49 -18.84
N TYR A 234 4.48 -5.74 -19.59
CA TYR A 234 3.48 -6.24 -20.52
C TYR A 234 3.88 -5.78 -21.92
N SER A 235 4.19 -6.71 -22.81
CA SER A 235 4.52 -6.42 -24.21
C SER A 235 3.40 -6.93 -25.11
N PHE A 236 2.95 -6.08 -26.04
CA PHE A 236 1.73 -6.30 -26.81
C PHE A 236 2.04 -6.52 -28.29
N THR A 237 1.57 -7.61 -28.89
CA THR A 237 1.70 -7.83 -30.35
C THR A 237 0.46 -7.40 -31.14
N ARG A 238 -0.60 -7.00 -30.43
CA ARG A 238 -1.82 -6.42 -30.99
C ARG A 238 -2.29 -5.23 -30.16
N ARG A 239 -3.21 -4.43 -30.71
CA ARG A 239 -3.79 -3.29 -29.99
C ARG A 239 -4.55 -3.77 -28.74
N MET A 240 -4.38 -3.08 -27.62
CA MET A 240 -5.14 -3.27 -26.39
C MET A 240 -5.46 -1.93 -25.71
N LEU A 241 -6.31 -1.96 -24.69
CA LEU A 241 -6.55 -0.89 -23.74
C LEU A 241 -6.09 -1.35 -22.35
N ALA A 242 -5.43 -0.47 -21.61
CA ALA A 242 -5.12 -0.70 -20.19
C ALA A 242 -5.89 0.29 -19.33
N CYS A 243 -6.67 -0.24 -18.38
CA CYS A 243 -7.24 0.52 -17.27
C CYS A 243 -6.32 0.32 -16.05
N LEU A 244 -5.82 1.43 -15.50
CA LEU A 244 -4.78 1.41 -14.47
C LEU A 244 -5.27 2.09 -13.20
N ALA A 245 -5.18 1.37 -12.08
CA ALA A 245 -5.44 1.91 -10.75
C ALA A 245 -4.21 1.66 -9.88
N PHE A 246 -3.58 2.75 -9.46
CA PHE A 246 -2.39 2.70 -8.61
C PHE A 246 -2.22 4.01 -7.85
N ASP A 247 -1.44 3.96 -6.78
CA ASP A 247 -1.09 5.10 -5.96
C ASP A 247 0.36 4.95 -5.48
N ARG A 248 0.77 5.67 -4.43
CA ARG A 248 2.13 5.67 -3.86
C ARG A 248 3.19 6.20 -4.85
N VAL A 249 2.76 7.00 -5.84
CA VAL A 249 3.66 7.72 -6.75
C VAL A 249 4.29 8.92 -6.03
N ARG A 250 3.44 9.78 -5.45
CA ARG A 250 3.85 11.03 -4.78
C ARG A 250 3.95 10.90 -3.26
N ASN A 251 3.18 10.00 -2.67
CA ASN A 251 3.12 9.77 -1.24
C ASN A 251 3.54 8.31 -0.90
N PRO A 252 4.84 7.97 -1.03
CA PRO A 252 5.32 6.63 -0.71
C PRO A 252 5.14 6.33 0.78
N PRO A 253 5.13 5.05 1.18
CA PRO A 253 4.97 4.68 2.58
C PRO A 253 5.99 5.34 3.53
N HIS A 254 5.55 5.67 4.75
CA HIS A 254 6.37 6.39 5.72
C HIS A 254 7.28 5.45 6.52
N GLY A 255 8.55 5.86 6.67
CA GLY A 255 9.48 5.19 7.58
C GLY A 255 9.14 5.45 9.04
N LEU A 256 9.52 4.51 9.90
CA LEU A 256 9.37 4.64 11.36
C LEU A 256 10.73 4.66 12.06
N ASP A 257 10.77 5.30 13.22
CA ASP A 257 11.97 5.37 14.08
C ASP A 257 13.23 5.80 13.32
N ARG A 258 13.15 6.93 12.60
CA ARG A 258 14.24 7.55 11.82
C ARG A 258 14.71 6.75 10.60
N ALA A 259 13.90 5.82 10.11
CA ALA A 259 14.12 5.16 8.83
C ALA A 259 13.55 5.97 7.64
N GLY A 260 14.01 5.64 6.44
CA GLY A 260 13.66 6.32 5.20
C GLY A 260 12.46 5.71 4.45
N PRO A 261 11.81 6.51 3.58
CA PRO A 261 10.76 6.01 2.70
C PRO A 261 11.34 5.09 1.60
N PRO A 262 10.50 4.26 0.97
CA PRO A 262 10.88 3.47 -0.21
C PRO A 262 10.83 4.29 -1.50
N ARG A 263 11.21 3.66 -2.61
CA ARG A 263 10.86 4.15 -3.95
C ARG A 263 9.36 4.01 -4.17
N GLY A 264 8.74 5.08 -4.64
CA GLY A 264 7.32 5.11 -5.01
C GLY A 264 6.99 4.28 -6.26
N THR A 265 5.69 4.10 -6.49
CA THR A 265 5.18 3.47 -7.72
C THR A 265 5.51 4.31 -8.94
N GLU A 266 5.86 3.67 -10.04
CA GLU A 266 6.09 4.30 -11.33
C GLU A 266 5.52 3.42 -12.44
N VAL A 267 4.74 4.01 -13.35
CA VAL A 267 4.18 3.30 -14.51
C VAL A 267 4.66 4.00 -15.78
N LEU A 268 5.26 3.23 -16.68
CA LEU A 268 5.87 3.73 -17.91
C LEU A 268 5.24 3.06 -19.13
N LEU A 269 4.85 3.87 -20.11
CA LEU A 269 4.38 3.40 -21.41
C LEU A 269 5.40 3.76 -22.49
N GLN A 270 5.84 2.75 -23.23
CA GLN A 270 6.60 2.86 -24.46
C GLN A 270 5.70 2.41 -25.62
N ARG A 271 5.32 3.31 -26.55
CA ARG A 271 4.35 2.97 -27.61
C ARG A 271 4.94 2.19 -28.79
N SER A 272 6.25 2.30 -29.00
CA SER A 272 7.03 1.53 -29.97
C SER A 272 8.47 1.37 -29.47
N GLU A 273 9.23 0.43 -30.04
CA GLU A 273 10.62 0.16 -29.64
C GLU A 273 11.53 1.40 -29.73
N ASP A 274 11.28 2.27 -30.71
CA ASP A 274 12.07 3.49 -30.95
C ASP A 274 11.67 4.68 -30.04
N GLU A 275 10.53 4.59 -29.33
CA GLU A 275 10.10 5.67 -28.44
C GLU A 275 10.68 5.51 -27.04
N ARG A 276 11.04 6.62 -26.38
CA ARG A 276 11.37 6.60 -24.95
C ARG A 276 10.13 6.31 -24.10
N PRO A 277 10.24 5.52 -23.02
CA PRO A 277 9.15 5.32 -22.08
C PRO A 277 8.71 6.66 -21.46
N ARG A 278 7.39 6.86 -21.32
CA ARG A 278 6.80 8.03 -20.68
C ARG A 278 5.98 7.63 -19.46
N ALA A 279 6.00 8.48 -18.44
CA ALA A 279 5.19 8.28 -17.24
C ALA A 279 3.69 8.30 -17.58
N VAL A 280 2.96 7.40 -16.94
CA VAL A 280 1.51 7.30 -16.99
C VAL A 280 0.96 7.80 -15.66
N GLU A 281 -0.09 8.62 -15.72
CA GLU A 281 -0.75 9.12 -14.51
C GLU A 281 -1.58 8.01 -13.84
N PRO A 282 -1.71 8.03 -12.49
CA PRO A 282 -2.67 7.22 -11.76
C PRO A 282 -4.08 7.29 -12.34
N TRP A 283 -4.86 6.23 -12.14
CA TRP A 283 -6.30 6.22 -12.43
C TRP A 283 -6.68 6.46 -13.89
N SER A 284 -5.78 6.12 -14.82
CA SER A 284 -5.89 6.41 -16.25
C SER A 284 -6.29 5.20 -17.08
N ILE A 285 -6.82 5.49 -18.28
CA ILE A 285 -7.04 4.51 -19.35
C ILE A 285 -6.11 4.89 -20.49
N VAL A 286 -5.30 3.94 -20.95
CA VAL A 286 -4.31 4.16 -22.01
C VAL A 286 -4.46 3.18 -23.16
N GLU A 287 -4.32 3.68 -24.39
CA GLU A 287 -4.25 2.85 -25.58
C GLU A 287 -2.85 2.29 -25.78
N LEU A 288 -2.79 0.98 -26.05
CA LEU A 288 -1.58 0.19 -26.24
C LEU A 288 -1.53 -0.29 -27.69
N PRO A 289 -0.78 0.37 -28.59
CA PRO A 289 -0.57 -0.12 -29.95
C PRO A 289 0.14 -1.49 -29.98
N ALA A 290 0.08 -2.17 -31.12
CA ALA A 290 0.97 -3.30 -31.37
C ALA A 290 2.44 -2.83 -31.32
N GLY A 291 3.30 -3.59 -30.66
CA GLY A 291 4.69 -3.22 -30.39
C GLY A 291 4.89 -2.36 -29.13
N ALA A 292 3.82 -2.00 -28.42
CA ALA A 292 3.94 -1.25 -27.18
C ALA A 292 4.43 -2.12 -26.02
N ARG A 293 5.00 -1.46 -25.01
CA ARG A 293 5.36 -2.04 -23.72
C ARG A 293 4.88 -1.16 -22.57
N LEU A 294 4.11 -1.75 -21.66
CA LEU A 294 3.73 -1.14 -20.39
C LEU A 294 4.60 -1.74 -19.28
N THR A 295 5.30 -0.90 -18.53
CA THR A 295 6.14 -1.31 -17.39
C THR A 295 5.58 -0.72 -16.12
N VAL A 296 5.27 -1.57 -15.14
CA VAL A 296 4.81 -1.18 -13.82
C VAL A 296 5.90 -1.49 -12.80
N HIS A 297 6.40 -0.46 -12.15
CA HIS A 297 7.26 -0.56 -10.99
C HIS A 297 6.40 -0.31 -9.74
N THR A 298 6.12 -1.34 -8.95
CA THR A 298 5.36 -1.16 -7.70
C THR A 298 6.24 -0.54 -6.61
N CYS A 299 5.58 0.08 -5.63
CA CYS A 299 6.27 0.69 -4.51
C CYS A 299 6.89 -0.34 -3.56
N GLY A 300 8.03 0.01 -2.96
CA GLY A 300 8.59 -0.76 -1.84
C GLY A 300 7.84 -0.48 -0.53
N GLY A 301 8.24 -1.16 0.54
CA GLY A 301 7.84 -0.83 1.90
C GLY A 301 8.89 0.07 2.57
N ALA A 302 8.49 0.88 3.53
CA ALA A 302 9.39 1.78 4.22
C ALA A 302 10.32 1.06 5.19
N GLY A 303 11.46 1.68 5.53
CA GLY A 303 12.37 1.12 6.53
C GLY A 303 11.85 1.31 7.96
N TRP A 304 12.43 0.55 8.89
CA TRP A 304 12.20 0.67 10.32
C TRP A 304 13.51 0.84 11.08
N GLY A 305 13.54 1.79 12.01
CA GLY A 305 14.68 2.04 12.90
C GLY A 305 15.85 2.74 12.22
N PHE A 306 16.65 3.45 13.01
CA PHE A 306 17.83 4.16 12.51
C PHE A 306 18.87 3.16 11.94
N PRO A 307 19.26 3.27 10.65
CA PRO A 307 20.19 2.34 10.01
C PRO A 307 21.65 2.48 10.49
N GLY A 308 21.95 3.41 11.40
CA GLY A 308 23.31 3.83 11.72
C GLY A 308 23.80 4.92 10.78
N TYR A 309 25.00 5.45 11.05
CA TYR A 309 25.63 6.47 10.21
C TYR A 309 26.42 5.87 9.02
N GLY A 310 26.35 4.55 8.81
CA GLY A 310 27.27 3.79 7.97
C GLY A 310 28.62 3.53 8.64
N GLU A 311 29.53 2.85 7.95
CA GLU A 311 30.94 2.87 8.35
C GLU A 311 31.48 4.27 8.05
N ILE A 312 31.76 5.04 9.10
CA ILE A 312 32.55 6.24 8.99
C ILE A 312 34.01 5.78 8.99
N GLU A 313 34.60 5.62 7.82
CA GLU A 313 36.07 5.57 7.71
C GLU A 313 36.59 6.94 8.13
N TRP A 314 37.00 7.03 9.40
CA TRP A 314 37.62 8.21 9.95
C TRP A 314 39.14 8.05 9.85
N ASP A 315 39.76 8.77 8.91
CA ASP A 315 41.20 8.91 8.86
C ASP A 315 41.64 10.21 9.59
N PRO A 316 42.18 10.11 10.81
CA PRO A 316 42.69 11.28 11.54
C PRO A 316 43.81 12.02 10.80
N SER A 317 44.52 11.38 9.87
CA SER A 317 45.62 11.99 9.14
C SER A 317 45.15 13.07 8.16
N GLU A 318 43.88 13.03 7.73
CA GLU A 318 43.26 14.06 6.87
C GLU A 318 43.03 15.38 7.61
N TRP A 319 42.84 15.35 8.94
CA TRP A 319 42.55 16.54 9.74
C TRP A 319 43.74 17.04 10.56
N PHE A 320 44.56 16.14 11.06
CA PHE A 320 45.67 16.49 11.95
C PHE A 320 47.04 16.49 11.26
N GLY A 321 47.11 16.04 10.01
CA GLY A 321 48.36 15.84 9.28
C GLY A 321 49.19 14.71 9.89
N SER A 322 49.97 14.01 9.07
CA SER A 322 50.96 13.07 9.60
C SER A 322 52.03 13.86 10.36
N LYS A 323 52.20 13.58 11.66
CA LYS A 323 53.46 13.90 12.31
C LYS A 323 54.52 13.06 11.60
N LYS A 324 55.25 13.67 10.67
CA LYS A 324 56.50 13.09 10.18
C LYS A 324 57.46 13.09 11.36
N ASP A 325 57.85 11.89 11.79
CA ASP A 325 58.87 11.67 12.81
C ASP A 325 60.13 12.48 12.44
N SER A 326 60.52 13.37 13.34
CA SER A 326 61.77 14.13 13.32
C SER A 326 62.88 13.34 14.01
#